data_AF-A0A382SLC9-F1
#
_entry.id   AF-A0A382SLC9-F1
#
_cell.length_a   1.000
_cell.length_b   1.000
_cell.length_c   1.000
_cell.angle_alpha   90.00
_cell.angle_beta   90.00
_cell.angle_gamma   90.00
#
_symmetry.space_group_name_H-M   'P 1'
#
loop_
_entity.id
_entity.type
_entity.pdbx_description
1 polymer ?
#
loop_
_entity_poly.entity_id
_entity_poly.type
_entity_poly.pdbx_seq_one_letter_code
_entity_poly.pdbx_strand_id
1 'polypeptide(L)'
;MYRFFFLLGFVAFAVKADVKLPTVFSDHMVLQRGNVAPVWGWAEPGEKVTVRFGGQTKSVIAGKNGEWLVRLDAIKDVTGKGELRVKGKNT
;
A
#
# COMPACT_ATOMS: atom_id res chain seq x y z
N MET A 1 32.76 44.89 -16.92
CA MET A 1 31.41 44.61 -16.36
C MET A 1 31.11 43.14 -16.66
N TYR A 2 31.51 42.20 -15.80
CA TYR A 2 31.34 40.76 -16.03
C TYR A 2 30.04 40.29 -15.35
N ARG A 3 29.07 39.84 -16.16
CA ARG A 3 27.80 39.27 -15.66
C ARG A 3 28.04 37.79 -15.35
N PHE A 4 28.07 37.44 -14.07
CA PHE A 4 28.16 36.06 -13.60
C PHE A 4 26.78 35.41 -13.78
N PHE A 5 26.65 34.45 -14.70
CA PHE A 5 25.41 33.71 -14.95
C PHE A 5 25.44 32.43 -14.09
N PHE A 6 24.74 32.43 -12.97
CA PHE A 6 24.66 31.27 -12.07
C PHE A 6 23.48 30.39 -12.51
N LEU A 7 23.78 29.28 -13.20
CA LEU A 7 22.80 28.25 -13.58
C LEU A 7 22.58 27.32 -12.38
N LEU A 8 21.49 27.55 -11.65
CA LEU A 8 21.07 26.70 -10.53
C LEU A 8 20.41 25.42 -11.10
N GLY A 9 21.17 24.33 -11.19
CA GLY A 9 20.68 23.03 -11.63
C GLY A 9 19.77 22.39 -10.57
N PHE A 10 18.49 22.21 -10.90
CA PHE A 10 17.51 21.53 -10.04
C PHE A 10 17.67 20.01 -10.22
N VAL A 11 18.35 19.35 -9.29
CA VAL A 11 18.47 17.88 -9.27
C VAL A 11 17.18 17.30 -8.70
N ALA A 12 16.37 16.65 -9.55
CA ALA A 12 15.18 15.94 -9.12
C ALA A 12 15.57 14.63 -8.42
N PHE A 13 15.44 14.58 -7.10
CA PHE A 13 15.52 13.33 -6.34
C PHE A 13 14.24 12.52 -6.57
N ALA A 14 14.35 11.38 -7.25
CA ALA A 14 13.28 10.39 -7.29
C ALA A 14 13.23 9.67 -5.94
N VAL A 15 12.33 10.11 -5.06
CA VAL A 15 12.01 9.38 -3.83
C VAL A 15 11.28 8.09 -4.23
N LYS A 16 11.85 6.93 -3.88
CA LYS A 16 11.12 5.66 -3.93
C LYS A 16 10.20 5.59 -2.72
N ALA A 17 8.90 5.76 -2.93
CA ALA A 17 7.91 5.49 -1.92
C ALA A 17 7.35 4.07 -2.10
N ASP A 18 7.62 3.22 -1.12
CA ASP A 18 7.03 1.89 -1.01
C ASP A 18 5.71 1.95 -0.24
N VAL A 19 4.80 1.02 -0.55
CA VAL A 19 3.59 0.80 0.24
C VAL A 19 3.98 0.39 1.65
N LYS A 20 3.37 1.03 2.65
CA LYS A 20 3.60 0.76 4.07
C LYS A 20 2.34 0.20 4.71
N LEU A 21 2.53 -0.83 5.54
CA LEU A 21 1.48 -1.43 6.34
C LEU A 21 1.70 -1.12 7.83
N PRO A 22 0.62 -1.01 8.61
CA PRO A 22 0.69 -1.04 10.07
C PRO A 22 1.34 -2.34 10.57
N THR A 23 2.01 -2.27 11.72
CA THR A 23 2.73 -3.40 12.35
C THR A 23 1.85 -4.59 12.76
N VAL A 24 0.53 -4.38 12.86
CA VAL A 24 -0.46 -5.45 13.06
C VAL A 24 -0.49 -6.43 11.87
N PHE A 25 -0.12 -5.98 10.67
CA PHE A 25 0.07 -6.85 9.51
C PHE A 25 1.50 -7.39 9.51
N SER A 26 1.73 -8.40 10.36
CA SER A 26 3.01 -9.08 10.52
C SER A 26 2.85 -10.59 10.42
N ASP A 27 3.98 -11.29 10.42
CA ASP A 27 3.99 -12.74 10.41
C ASP A 27 3.21 -13.29 11.61
N HIS A 28 2.46 -14.38 11.38
CA HIS A 28 1.58 -15.00 12.36
C HIS A 28 0.40 -14.14 12.85
N MET A 29 0.06 -13.03 12.18
CA MET A 29 -1.19 -12.32 12.49
C MET A 29 -2.42 -13.20 12.27
N VAL A 30 -3.50 -12.90 12.99
CA VAL A 30 -4.79 -13.59 12.84
C VAL A 30 -5.80 -12.65 12.18
N LEU A 31 -6.35 -13.07 11.05
CA LEU A 31 -7.54 -12.44 10.46
C LEU A 31 -8.79 -13.23 10.87
N GLN A 32 -9.73 -12.54 11.53
CA GLN A 32 -10.94 -13.18 12.05
C GLN A 32 -11.87 -13.63 10.92
N ARG A 33 -12.31 -14.89 10.98
CA ARG A 33 -13.28 -15.48 10.06
C ARG A 33 -14.70 -14.96 10.33
N GLY A 34 -15.52 -14.87 9.29
CA GLY A 34 -16.94 -14.56 9.40
C GLY A 34 -17.30 -13.07 9.40
N ASN A 35 -16.33 -12.17 9.52
CA ASN A 35 -16.52 -10.73 9.45
C ASN A 35 -15.73 -10.10 8.29
N VAL A 36 -16.14 -8.90 7.88
CA VAL A 36 -15.40 -8.06 6.94
C VAL A 36 -14.06 -7.69 7.58
N ALA A 37 -12.96 -8.09 6.95
CA ALA A 37 -11.61 -7.78 7.42
C ALA A 37 -11.10 -6.51 6.72
N PRO A 38 -10.94 -5.37 7.43
CA PRO A 38 -10.30 -4.20 6.86
C PRO A 38 -8.79 -4.44 6.73
N VAL A 39 -8.23 -4.05 5.59
CA VAL A 39 -6.78 -3.96 5.36
C VAL A 39 -6.48 -2.54 4.94
N TRP A 40 -5.50 -1.91 5.59
CA TRP A 40 -5.20 -0.50 5.38
C TRP A 40 -3.71 -0.23 5.49
N GLY A 41 -3.30 0.94 5.06
CA GLY A 41 -1.93 1.40 5.15
C GLY A 41 -1.74 2.74 4.47
N TRP A 42 -0.50 3.00 4.07
CA TRP A 42 -0.08 4.22 3.41
C TRP A 42 0.64 3.90 2.11
N ALA A 43 0.46 4.75 1.11
CA ALA A 43 1.11 4.71 -0.20
C ALA A 43 1.22 6.15 -0.73
N GLU A 44 1.80 6.37 -1.92
CA GLU A 44 1.76 7.71 -2.49
C GLU A 44 0.32 8.15 -2.78
N PRO A 45 -0.02 9.44 -2.61
CA PRO A 45 -1.30 9.94 -3.07
C PRO A 45 -1.56 9.61 -4.55
N GLY A 46 -2.68 8.96 -4.85
CA GLY A 46 -3.02 8.51 -6.20
C GLY A 46 -2.40 7.17 -6.61
N GLU A 47 -1.63 6.52 -5.74
CA GLU A 47 -1.08 5.18 -6.02
C GLU A 47 -2.15 4.10 -5.98
N LYS A 48 -2.08 3.18 -6.94
CA LYS A 48 -2.94 1.99 -6.93
C LYS A 48 -2.32 0.91 -6.04
N VAL A 49 -3.02 0.57 -4.97
CA VAL A 49 -2.68 -0.52 -4.07
C VAL A 49 -3.58 -1.71 -4.37
N THR A 50 -3.00 -2.90 -4.46
CA THR A 50 -3.73 -4.16 -4.67
C THR A 50 -3.49 -5.11 -3.51
N VAL A 51 -4.57 -5.55 -2.86
CA VAL A 51 -4.58 -6.47 -1.72
C VAL A 51 -5.11 -7.81 -2.18
N ARG A 52 -4.39 -8.89 -1.88
CA ARG A 52 -4.79 -10.27 -2.16
C ARG A 52 -4.77 -11.10 -0.87
N PHE A 53 -5.87 -11.79 -0.60
CA PHE A 53 -5.99 -12.68 0.56
C PHE A 53 -7.14 -13.67 0.35
N GLY A 54 -6.93 -14.95 0.66
CA GLY A 54 -7.99 -15.96 0.64
C GLY A 54 -8.76 -16.05 -0.69
N GLY A 55 -8.05 -15.98 -1.82
CA GLY A 55 -8.64 -15.99 -3.17
C GLY A 55 -9.23 -14.64 -3.63
N GLN A 56 -9.38 -13.66 -2.73
CA GLN A 56 -9.86 -12.33 -3.07
C GLN A 56 -8.72 -11.47 -3.62
N THR A 57 -9.04 -10.61 -4.58
CA THR A 57 -8.14 -9.55 -5.06
C THR A 57 -8.94 -8.26 -5.12
N LYS A 58 -8.51 -7.24 -4.39
CA LYS A 58 -9.17 -5.92 -4.35
C LYS A 58 -8.13 -4.83 -4.55
N SER A 59 -8.47 -3.80 -5.31
CA SER A 59 -7.59 -2.65 -5.55
C SER A 59 -8.25 -1.36 -5.10
N VAL A 60 -7.44 -0.44 -4.60
CA VAL A 60 -7.85 0.89 -4.15
C VAL A 60 -6.81 1.92 -4.57
N ILE A 61 -7.25 3.16 -4.76
CA ILE A 61 -6.35 4.29 -4.98
C ILE A 61 -6.11 4.98 -3.62
N ALA A 62 -4.86 5.17 -3.26
CA ALA A 62 -4.51 5.91 -2.05
C ALA A 62 -4.97 7.37 -2.15
N GLY A 63 -5.56 7.84 -1.05
CA GLY A 63 -6.13 9.19 -0.96
C GLY A 63 -5.07 10.28 -0.99
N LYS A 64 -5.51 11.55 -0.90
CA LYS A 64 -4.61 12.71 -0.91
C LYS A 64 -3.56 12.70 0.20
N ASN A 65 -3.87 12.04 1.32
CA ASN A 65 -2.99 11.88 2.47
C ASN A 65 -2.15 10.59 2.41
N GLY A 66 -2.21 9.85 1.30
CA GLY A 66 -1.56 8.55 1.12
C GLY A 66 -2.27 7.38 1.79
N GLU A 67 -3.30 7.63 2.61
CA GLU A 67 -4.07 6.60 3.28
C GLU A 67 -4.93 5.81 2.29
N TRP A 68 -5.02 4.50 2.52
CA TRP A 68 -5.88 3.61 1.75
C TRP A 68 -6.50 2.54 2.65
N LEU A 69 -7.69 2.07 2.28
CA LEU A 69 -8.41 1.03 2.99
C LEU A 69 -9.18 0.15 2.01
N VAL A 70 -9.03 -1.15 2.18
CA VAL A 70 -9.76 -2.20 1.48
C VAL A 70 -10.56 -2.99 2.50
N ARG A 71 -11.83 -3.28 2.18
CA ARG A 71 -12.66 -4.20 2.94
C ARG A 71 -12.71 -5.54 2.22
N LEU A 72 -12.02 -6.53 2.77
CA LEU A 72 -12.12 -7.91 2.28
C LEU A 72 -13.49 -8.47 2.68
N ASP A 73 -14.09 -9.24 1.78
CA ASP A 73 -15.34 -9.94 2.07
C ASP A 73 -15.10 -10.98 3.16
N ALA A 74 -16.19 -11.39 3.82
CA ALA A 74 -16.13 -12.40 4.87
C ALA A 74 -15.32 -13.61 4.39
N ILE A 75 -14.27 -13.94 5.15
CA ILE A 75 -13.36 -15.02 4.82
C ILE A 75 -14.15 -16.33 4.94
N LYS A 76 -14.46 -16.97 3.81
CA LYS A 76 -15.23 -18.23 3.78
C LYS A 76 -14.30 -19.44 3.91
N ASP A 77 -13.27 -19.49 3.07
CA ASP A 77 -12.40 -20.65 2.92
C ASP A 77 -10.91 -20.29 2.96
N VAL A 78 -10.37 -20.10 4.16
CA VAL A 78 -8.91 -20.14 4.36
C VAL A 78 -8.64 -21.36 5.23
N THR A 79 -8.18 -22.43 4.61
CA THR A 79 -7.95 -23.77 5.18
C THR A 79 -6.78 -23.81 6.19
N GLY A 80 -6.64 -22.77 7.02
CA GLY A 80 -5.71 -22.72 8.15
C GLY A 80 -4.52 -21.78 7.97
N LYS A 81 -4.12 -21.44 6.74
CA LYS A 81 -3.05 -20.47 6.44
C LYS A 81 -3.38 -19.69 5.18
N GLY A 82 -3.39 -18.37 5.25
CA GLY A 82 -3.56 -17.48 4.11
C GLY A 82 -2.43 -16.45 4.07
N GLU A 83 -1.88 -16.20 2.90
CA GLU A 83 -0.86 -15.17 2.71
C GLU A 83 -1.55 -13.86 2.32
N LEU A 84 -1.36 -12.81 3.13
CA LEU A 84 -1.78 -11.45 2.78
C LEU A 84 -0.70 -10.82 1.91
N ARG A 85 -1.01 -10.57 0.64
CA ARG A 85 -0.12 -9.86 -0.28
C ARG A 85 -0.64 -8.47 -0.57
N VAL A 86 0.21 -7.47 -0.39
CA VAL A 86 -0.10 -6.07 -0.73
C VAL A 86 0.92 -5.59 -1.75
N LYS A 87 0.43 -5.12 -2.89
CA LYS A 87 1.24 -4.67 -4.03
C LYS A 87 0.99 -3.20 -4.32
N GLY A 88 2.06 -2.41 -4.41
CA GLY A 88 2.05 -1.01 -4.84
C GLY A 88 2.67 -0.80 -6.22
N LYS A 89 3.03 0.44 -6.52
CA LYS A 89 3.80 0.82 -7.72
C LYS A 89 5.21 0.22 -7.72
N ASN A 90 5.81 0.01 -6.55
CA ASN A 90 7.23 -0.32 -6.39
C ASN A 90 7.50 -1.71 -5.79
N THR A 91 6.48 -2.56 -5.63
CA THR A 91 6.56 -3.89 -4.98
C THR A 91 5.85 -4.95 -5.80
#